data_AF-A0A484ZDG0-F1
#
_entry.id   AF-A0A484ZDG0-F1
#
_cell.length_a   1.000
_cell.length_b   1.000
_cell.length_c   1.000
_cell.angle_alpha   90.00
_cell.angle_beta   90.00
_cell.angle_gamma   90.00
#
_symmetry.space_group_name_H-M   'P 1'
#
loop_
_entity.id
_entity.type
_entity.pdbx_description
1 polymer ?
#
loop_
_entity_poly.entity_id
_entity_poly.type
_entity_poly.pdbx_seq_one_letter_code
_entity_poly.pdbx_strand_id
1 'polypeptide(L)' 'MGAYSIELLLQGYGGRCVGIQNEKMVHHDIIDAIENMKRPFKGDWLKTAKKLF' A
#
# COMPACT_ATOMS: atom_id res chain seq x y z
N MET A 1 10.14 -4.90 3.54
CA MET A 1 8.87 -5.10 4.27
C MET A 1 9.05 -5.87 5.57
N GLY A 2 9.65 -7.08 5.58
CA GLY A 2 9.82 -7.86 6.81
C GLY A 2 10.56 -7.16 7.97
N ALA A 3 11.71 -6.52 7.71
CA ALA A 3 12.44 -5.77 8.74
C ALA A 3 11.59 -4.65 9.37
N TYR A 4 10.87 -3.90 8.53
CA TYR A 4 9.96 -2.83 8.98
C TYR A 4 8.79 -3.38 9.81
N SER A 5 8.30 -4.58 9.51
CA SER A 5 7.29 -5.24 10.36
C SER A 5 7.83 -5.56 11.76
N ILE A 6 9.10 -5.98 11.87
CA ILE A 6 9.75 -6.18 13.18
C ILE A 6 9.89 -4.85 13.92
N GLU A 7 10.30 -3.78 13.26
CA GLU A 7 10.38 -2.44 13.86
C GLU A 7 9.02 -1.99 14.44
N LEU A 8 7.92 -2.19 13.70
CA LEU A 8 6.58 -1.86 14.17
C LEU A 8 6.16 -2.70 15.39
N LEU A 9 6.50 -3.99 15.41
CA LEU A 9 6.26 -4.85 16.57
C LEU A 9 7.06 -4.38 17.80
N LEU A 10 8.33 -4.01 17.62
CA LEU A 10 9.18 -3.46 18.69
C LEU A 10 8.66 -2.12 19.23
N GLN A 11 8.01 -1.33 18.38
CA GLN A 11 7.34 -0.08 18.77
C GLN A 11 5.97 -0.30 19.43
N GLY A 12 5.50 -1.55 19.56
CA GLY A 12 4.23 -1.90 20.20
C GLY A 12 3.01 -1.82 19.29
N TYR A 13 3.19 -1.67 17.98
CA TYR A 13 2.07 -1.71 17.04
C TYR A 13 1.63 -3.14 16.76
N GLY A 14 0.32 -3.37 16.83
CA GLY A 14 -0.35 -4.59 16.40
C GLY A 14 -1.51 -4.26 15.45
N GLY A 15 -1.99 -5.26 14.70
CA GLY A 15 -3.13 -5.08 13.78
C GLY A 15 -2.85 -4.13 12.61
N ARG A 16 -1.59 -4.00 12.19
CA ARG A 16 -1.18 -3.13 11.08
C ARG A 16 -0.79 -3.93 9.84
N CYS A 17 -1.16 -3.45 8.66
CA CYS A 17 -0.63 -3.93 7.38
C CYS A 17 0.49 -3.03 6.89
N VAL A 18 1.58 -3.63 6.40
CA VAL A 18 2.73 -2.89 5.82
C VAL A 18 2.60 -2.83 4.31
N GLY A 19 3.07 -1.73 3.72
CA GLY A 19 3.07 -1.54 2.27
C GLY A 19 4.06 -0.48 1.81
N ILE A 20 4.12 -0.29 0.49
CA ILE A 20 4.88 0.80 -0.15
C ILE A 20 3.90 1.67 -0.90
N GLN A 21 3.97 2.97 -0.67
CA GLN A 21 3.21 3.99 -1.41
C GLN A 21 4.15 5.13 -1.77
N ASN A 22 4.20 5.47 -3.06
CA ASN A 22 5.06 6.55 -3.58
C ASN A 22 6.51 6.43 -3.08
N GLU A 23 7.10 5.24 -3.22
CA GLU A 23 8.48 4.90 -2.79
C GLU A 23 8.74 5.01 -1.28
N LYS A 24 7.70 5.13 -0.45
CA LYS A 24 7.84 5.20 1.02
C LYS A 24 7.22 3.97 1.67
N MET A 25 7.89 3.47 2.70
CA MET A 25 7.34 2.46 3.60
C MET A 25 6.22 3.08 4.43
N VAL A 26 5.04 2.45 4.40
CA VAL A 26 3.85 2.89 5.13
C VAL A 26 3.25 1.72 5.90
N HIS A 27 2.46 2.03 6.92
CA HIS A 27 1.61 1.06 7.60
C HIS A 27 0.25 1.67 7.91
N HIS A 28 -0.80 0.86 7.79
CA HIS A 28 -2.18 1.25 8.06
C HIS A 28 -2.81 0.25 9.02
N ASP A 29 -3.90 0.64 9.67
CA ASP A 29 -4.75 -0.32 10.38
C ASP A 29 -5.36 -1.30 9.36
N ILE A 30 -5.43 -2.59 9.70
CA ILE A 30 -5.92 -3.61 8.78
C ILE A 30 -7.38 -3.34 8.38
N ILE A 31 -8.24 -2.95 9.33
CA ILE A 31 -9.67 -2.72 9.06
C ILE A 31 -9.82 -1.49 8.16
N ASP A 32 -9.13 -0.40 8.50
CA ASP A 32 -9.14 0.83 7.70
C ASP A 32 -8.66 0.60 6.27
N ALA A 33 -7.59 -0.19 6.10
CA ALA A 33 -7.06 -0.52 4.78
C ALA A 33 -8.03 -1.38 3.94
N ILE A 34 -8.84 -2.23 4.58
CA ILE A 34 -9.80 -3.09 3.88
C ILE A 34 -11.08 -2.32 3.55
N GLU A 35 -11.62 -1.55 4.50
CA GLU A 35 -12.94 -0.93 4.38
C GLU A 35 -12.88 0.43 3.66
N ASN A 36 -11.81 1.20 3.89
CA ASN A 36 -11.74 2.60 3.44
C ASN A 36 -10.77 2.82 2.28
N MET A 37 -9.86 1.88 1.97
CA MET A 37 -8.90 2.03 0.86
C MET A 37 -9.31 1.19 -0.36
N LYS A 38 -9.81 1.86 -1.40
CA LYS A 38 -10.15 1.22 -2.68
C LYS A 38 -8.94 1.11 -3.59
N ARG A 39 -8.80 -0.01 -4.29
CA ARG A 39 -7.75 -0.21 -5.29
C ARG A 39 -7.93 0.77 -6.46
N PRO A 40 -6.98 1.69 -6.71
CA PRO A 40 -7.10 2.64 -7.82
C PRO A 40 -6.86 1.94 -9.16
N PHE A 41 -7.65 2.30 -10.16
CA PHE A 41 -7.45 1.87 -11.54
C PHE A 41 -6.41 2.76 -12.23
N LYS A 42 -5.40 2.15 -12.85
CA LYS A 42 -4.33 2.89 -13.55
C LYS A 42 -4.74 3.24 -14.98
N GLY A 43 -5.69 4.17 -15.11
CA GLY A 43 -6.25 4.60 -16.40
C GLY A 43 -5.21 5.16 -17.38
N ASP A 44 -4.18 5.84 -16.86
CA ASP A 44 -3.11 6.41 -17.68
C ASP A 44 -2.32 5.34 -18.44
N TRP A 45 -2.16 4.16 -17.85
CA TRP A 45 -1.48 3.03 -18.49
C TRP A 45 -2.29 2.53 -19.67
N LEU A 46 -3.60 2.37 -19.49
CA LEU A 46 -4.51 1.99 -20.56
C LEU A 46 -4.53 3.03 -21.69
N LYS A 47 -4.58 4.32 -21.34
CA LYS A 47 -4.55 5.41 -22.32
C LYS A 47 -3.25 5.40 -23.14
N THR A 48 -2.13 5.13 -22.49
CA THR A 48 -0.82 5.02 -23.15
C THR A 48 -0.78 3.82 -24.07
N ALA A 49 -1.23 2.65 -23.62
CA ALA A 49 -1.31 1.45 -24.44
C ALA A 49 -2.15 1.65 -25.72
N LYS A 50 -3.29 2.34 -25.61
CA LYS A 50 -4.15 2.68 -26.77
C LYS A 50 -3.52 3.63 -27.79
N LYS A 51 -2.43 4.32 -27.46
CA LYS A 51 -1.71 5.21 -28.38
C LYS A 51 -0.54 4.53 -29.09
N LEU A 52 -0.11 3.39 -28.57
CA LEU A 52 1.06 2.65 -29.04
C LEU A 52 0.68 1.45 -29.94
N PHE A 53 -0.62 1.17 -30.07
CA PHE A 53 -1.23 0.23 -31.00
C PHE A 53 -2.17 0.97 -31.93
#